data_AF-V6JLX7-F1
#
_entry.id   AF-V6JLX7-F1
#
_cell.length_a   1.000
_cell.length_b   1.000
_cell.length_c   1.000
_cell.angle_alpha   90.00
_cell.angle_beta   90.00
_cell.angle_gamma   90.00
#
_symmetry.space_group_name_H-M   'P 1'
#
loop_
_entity.id
_entity.type
_entity.pdbx_description
1 polymer ?
#
loop_
_entity_poly.entity_id
_entity_poly.type
_entity_poly.pdbx_seq_one_letter_code
_entity_poly.pdbx_strand_id
1 'polypeptide(L)'
;MPVLPDAATWVPPDLELLRAGLLTPDRLHPLVAAALAPAHRAEGLREDADPVARARLVECRGATHRLGLVDGVLVPLDHEPDEIRREELLVALGGPPLPCLRVIDEAHRRPDCLTGVRERLDHGDTDGALAVVEGLLGPGAVLRAGPLRDELAAAAERRIAHGLYRAGLTGPGGSASTTRSRHADRSRRPTRSQARTVAFF
;
A
#
# COMPACT_ATOMS: atom_id res chain seq x y z
N MET A 1 -5.00 -33.47 9.80
CA MET A 1 -4.28 -32.25 10.23
C MET A 1 -3.93 -31.45 9.00
N PRO A 2 -4.05 -30.11 8.99
CA PRO A 2 -3.56 -29.31 7.89
C PRO A 2 -2.04 -29.48 7.77
N VAL A 3 -1.54 -29.72 6.57
CA VAL A 3 -0.11 -29.86 6.28
C VAL A 3 0.48 -28.47 6.15
N LEU A 4 1.51 -28.17 6.93
CA LEU A 4 2.23 -26.90 6.82
C LEU A 4 3.12 -26.91 5.58
N PRO A 5 3.28 -25.77 4.89
CA PRO A 5 4.23 -25.65 3.79
C PRO A 5 5.66 -25.84 4.30
N ASP A 6 6.53 -26.41 3.48
CA ASP A 6 7.92 -26.71 3.84
C ASP A 6 8.66 -25.49 4.38
N ALA A 7 8.45 -24.32 3.78
CA ALA A 7 9.03 -23.05 4.24
C ALA A 7 8.69 -22.68 5.70
N ALA A 8 7.57 -23.17 6.25
CA ALA A 8 7.22 -22.94 7.66
C ALA A 8 8.05 -23.79 8.65
N THR A 9 8.87 -24.72 8.14
CA THR A 9 9.78 -25.54 8.95
C THR A 9 11.19 -24.94 9.09
N TRP A 10 11.47 -23.85 8.37
CA TRP A 10 12.78 -23.20 8.33
C TRP A 10 12.73 -21.83 9.02
N VAL A 11 13.84 -21.41 9.61
CA VAL A 11 13.97 -20.03 10.11
C VAL A 11 14.11 -19.08 8.91
N PRO A 12 13.37 -17.96 8.86
CA PRO A 12 13.53 -17.00 7.77
C PRO A 12 14.96 -16.43 7.74
N PRO A 13 15.58 -16.31 6.56
CA PRO A 13 16.97 -15.83 6.45
C PRO A 13 17.14 -14.43 7.03
N ASP A 14 16.16 -13.54 6.84
CA ASP A 14 16.18 -12.18 7.41
C ASP A 14 16.26 -12.19 8.94
N LEU A 15 15.59 -13.14 9.59
CA LEU A 15 15.61 -13.28 11.04
C LEU A 15 16.97 -13.83 11.53
N GLU A 16 17.60 -14.72 10.77
CA GLU A 16 18.95 -15.19 11.05
C GLU A 16 19.97 -14.04 10.95
N LEU A 17 19.86 -13.22 9.90
CA LEU A 17 20.73 -12.07 9.69
C LEU A 17 20.58 -11.01 10.79
N LEU A 18 19.34 -10.73 11.22
CA LEU A 18 19.08 -9.82 12.34
C LEU A 18 19.68 -10.35 13.65
N ARG A 19 19.50 -11.64 13.97
CA ARG A 19 20.06 -12.26 15.19
C ARG A 19 21.58 -12.28 15.19
N ALA A 20 22.19 -12.43 14.02
CA ALA A 20 23.65 -12.37 13.86
C ALA A 20 24.20 -10.92 13.86
N GLY A 21 23.34 -9.90 13.89
CA GLY A 21 23.75 -8.48 13.82
C GLY A 21 24.33 -8.07 12.47
N LEU A 22 24.14 -8.89 11.43
CA LEU A 22 24.63 -8.64 10.07
C LEU A 22 23.70 -7.73 9.27
N LEU A 23 22.48 -7.53 9.77
CA LEU A 23 21.45 -6.69 9.20
C LEU A 23 20.82 -5.87 10.33
N THR A 24 20.46 -4.62 10.04
CA THR A 24 19.65 -3.78 10.93
C THR A 24 18.21 -3.73 10.42
N PRO A 25 17.20 -3.59 11.30
CA PRO A 25 15.80 -3.52 10.89
C PRO A 25 15.52 -2.41 9.86
N ASP A 26 16.25 -1.29 9.89
CA ASP A 26 16.09 -0.17 8.94
C ASP A 26 16.49 -0.51 7.49
N ARG A 27 17.20 -1.63 7.30
CA ARG A 27 17.56 -2.14 5.97
C ARG A 27 16.54 -3.14 5.42
N LEU A 28 15.56 -3.54 6.24
CA LEU A 28 14.45 -4.37 5.80
C LEU A 28 13.30 -3.51 5.28
N HIS A 29 12.46 -4.12 4.46
CA HIS A 29 11.19 -3.50 4.09
C HIS A 29 10.35 -3.23 5.34
N PRO A 30 9.64 -2.08 5.46
CA PRO A 30 8.95 -1.69 6.70
C PRO A 30 8.01 -2.77 7.27
N LEU A 31 7.24 -3.44 6.42
CA LEU A 31 6.36 -4.54 6.85
C LEU A 31 7.14 -5.74 7.42
N VAL A 32 8.30 -6.06 6.84
CA VAL A 32 9.16 -7.16 7.30
C VAL A 32 9.85 -6.78 8.60
N ALA A 33 10.36 -5.55 8.69
CA ALA A 33 10.94 -5.00 9.92
C ALA A 33 9.92 -5.04 11.08
N ALA A 34 8.68 -4.59 10.85
CA ALA A 34 7.62 -4.62 11.85
C ALA A 34 7.27 -6.05 12.32
N ALA A 35 7.32 -7.04 11.42
CA ALA A 35 7.02 -8.43 11.75
C ALA A 35 8.17 -9.12 12.51
N LEU A 36 9.42 -8.90 12.10
CA LEU A 36 10.59 -9.60 12.65
C LEU A 36 11.24 -8.89 13.84
N ALA A 37 11.06 -7.57 13.96
CA ALA A 37 11.60 -6.73 15.02
C ALA A 37 10.53 -5.77 15.57
N PRO A 38 9.45 -6.26 16.22
CA PRO A 38 8.33 -5.43 16.65
C PRO A 38 8.69 -4.40 17.75
N ALA A 39 9.80 -4.57 18.45
CA ALA A 39 10.33 -3.58 19.41
C ALA A 39 11.11 -2.44 18.72
N HIS A 40 11.43 -2.59 17.43
CA HIS A 40 12.10 -1.56 16.65
C HIS A 40 11.06 -0.51 16.24
N ARG A 41 11.15 0.68 16.84
CA ARG A 41 10.54 1.85 16.22
C ARG A 41 11.44 2.23 15.05
N ALA A 42 10.96 2.02 13.83
CA ALA A 42 11.48 2.79 12.72
C ALA A 42 11.42 4.27 13.14
N GLU A 43 12.52 4.99 12.97
CA GLU A 43 12.48 6.45 13.04
C GLU A 43 11.60 6.90 11.88
N GLY A 44 10.28 6.93 12.14
CA GLY A 44 9.29 7.45 11.22
C GLY A 44 9.77 8.82 10.79
N LEU A 45 9.76 9.04 9.46
CA LEU A 45 10.03 10.32 8.81
C LEU A 45 9.60 11.45 9.74
N ARG A 46 10.56 12.08 10.40
CA ARG A 46 10.31 13.05 11.48
C ARG A 46 9.23 14.04 11.04
N GLU A 47 8.06 13.90 11.65
CA GLU A 47 6.96 14.86 11.61
C GLU A 47 7.30 16.00 12.57
N ASP A 48 8.25 16.85 12.16
CA ASP A 48 8.36 18.23 12.69
C ASP A 48 9.42 19.03 11.90
N ALA A 49 9.28 19.06 10.58
CA ALA A 49 9.98 20.04 9.79
C ALA A 49 9.02 21.21 9.54
N ASP A 50 9.41 22.39 10.00
CA ASP A 50 8.80 23.69 9.71
C ASP A 50 8.15 23.69 8.31
N PRO A 51 6.86 24.06 8.16
CA PRO A 51 6.20 24.18 6.86
C PRO A 51 7.00 24.99 5.83
N VAL A 52 7.81 25.95 6.29
CA VAL A 52 8.73 26.73 5.45
C VAL A 52 9.92 25.90 4.96
N ALA A 53 10.42 24.96 5.76
CA ALA A 53 11.54 24.08 5.40
C ALA A 53 11.18 23.00 4.37
N ARG A 54 9.89 22.68 4.20
CA ARG A 54 9.38 21.77 3.14
C ARG A 54 8.86 22.52 1.91
N ALA A 55 8.93 23.85 1.89
CA ALA A 55 8.34 24.62 0.82
C ALA A 55 9.04 24.38 -0.52
N ARG A 56 8.26 24.06 -1.56
CA ARG A 56 8.77 23.92 -2.93
C ARG A 56 8.91 25.31 -3.55
N LEU A 57 10.02 25.57 -4.22
CA LEU A 57 10.25 26.85 -4.91
C LEU A 57 9.83 26.76 -6.38
N VAL A 58 9.16 27.79 -6.88
CA VAL A 58 8.67 27.89 -8.26
C VAL A 58 8.89 29.29 -8.79
N GLU A 59 9.45 29.41 -9.99
CA GLU A 59 9.53 30.70 -10.69
C GLU A 59 8.16 31.10 -11.25
N CYS A 60 7.59 32.19 -10.73
CA CYS A 60 6.28 32.72 -11.11
C CYS A 60 6.39 34.21 -11.41
N ARG A 61 6.01 34.62 -12.63
CA ARG A 61 6.01 36.04 -13.05
C ARG A 61 7.34 36.79 -12.80
N GLY A 62 8.47 36.09 -12.83
CA GLY A 62 9.81 36.67 -12.63
C GLY A 62 10.27 36.76 -11.17
N ALA A 63 9.54 36.15 -10.23
CA ALA A 63 9.93 36.00 -8.84
C ALA A 63 9.86 34.53 -8.40
N THR A 64 10.69 34.16 -7.42
CA THR A 64 10.64 32.85 -6.79
C THR A 64 9.52 32.82 -5.75
N HIS A 65 8.51 31.98 -5.97
CA HIS A 65 7.38 31.75 -5.06
C HIS A 65 7.53 30.41 -4.34
N ARG A 66 6.95 30.33 -3.14
CA ARG A 66 6.95 29.17 -2.25
C ARG A 66 5.59 28.48 -2.30
N LEU A 67 5.61 27.15 -2.40
CA LEU A 67 4.46 26.29 -2.22
C LEU A 67 4.63 25.52 -0.91
N GLY A 68 3.62 25.50 -0.05
CA GLY A 68 3.68 24.82 1.24
C GLY A 68 2.37 24.14 1.60
N LEU A 69 2.40 23.30 2.62
CA LEU A 69 1.20 22.70 3.19
C LEU A 69 0.59 23.66 4.22
N VAL A 70 -0.66 24.04 4.02
CA VAL A 70 -1.48 24.78 5.01
C VAL A 70 -2.74 23.97 5.24
N ASP A 71 -3.05 23.67 6.51
CA ASP A 71 -4.18 22.82 6.90
C ASP A 71 -4.25 21.48 6.13
N GLY A 72 -3.08 20.92 5.83
CA GLY A 72 -2.96 19.65 5.13
C GLY A 72 -3.28 19.70 3.62
N VAL A 73 -3.23 20.88 3.00
CA VAL A 73 -3.39 21.06 1.56
C VAL A 73 -2.21 21.85 0.99
N LEU A 74 -1.69 21.42 -0.16
CA LEU A 74 -0.64 22.13 -0.88
C LEU A 74 -1.16 23.43 -1.50
N VAL A 75 -0.66 24.57 -1.02
CA VAL A 75 -1.09 25.92 -1.42
C VAL A 75 0.10 26.80 -1.82
N PRO A 76 -0.11 27.81 -2.68
CA PRO A 76 0.90 28.82 -2.94
C PRO A 76 0.92 29.87 -1.81
N LEU A 77 2.05 30.01 -1.11
CA LEU A 77 2.16 30.87 0.07
C LEU A 77 2.31 32.36 -0.25
N ASP A 78 2.78 32.67 -1.46
CA ASP A 78 3.11 34.04 -1.87
C ASP A 78 2.00 34.66 -2.76
N HIS A 79 0.77 34.14 -2.67
CA HIS A 79 -0.40 34.66 -3.38
C HIS A 79 -1.57 34.87 -2.44
N GLU A 80 -2.25 36.01 -2.60
CA GLU A 80 -3.48 36.30 -1.87
C GLU A 80 -4.68 35.48 -2.43
N PRO A 81 -5.66 35.11 -1.59
CA PRO A 81 -6.80 34.28 -2.02
C PRO A 81 -7.60 34.88 -3.20
N ASP A 82 -7.74 36.21 -3.23
CA ASP A 82 -8.45 36.91 -4.31
C ASP A 82 -7.66 36.89 -5.63
N GLU A 83 -6.33 36.88 -5.56
CA GLU A 83 -5.49 36.69 -6.74
C GLU A 83 -5.67 35.26 -7.28
N ILE A 84 -5.57 34.25 -6.41
CA ILE A 84 -5.78 32.85 -6.79
C ILE A 84 -7.13 32.64 -7.46
N ARG A 85 -8.21 33.15 -6.86
CA ARG A 85 -9.55 33.00 -7.43
C ARG A 85 -9.66 33.62 -8.83
N ARG A 86 -9.05 34.78 -9.05
CA ARG A 86 -9.04 35.43 -10.37
C ARG A 86 -8.31 34.59 -11.40
N GLU A 87 -7.16 34.03 -11.04
CA GLU A 87 -6.35 33.20 -11.92
C GLU A 87 -7.05 31.88 -12.25
N GLU A 88 -7.71 31.26 -11.28
CA GLU A 88 -8.55 30.07 -11.50
C GLU A 88 -9.72 30.36 -12.47
N LEU A 89 -10.35 31.54 -12.37
CA LEU A 89 -11.37 31.97 -13.32
C LEU A 89 -10.80 32.17 -14.72
N LEU A 90 -9.60 32.76 -14.85
CA LEU A 90 -8.93 32.90 -16.14
C LEU A 90 -8.64 31.54 -16.76
N VAL A 91 -8.20 30.55 -15.98
CA VAL A 91 -7.98 29.17 -16.43
C VAL A 91 -9.28 28.53 -16.91
N ALA A 92 -10.37 28.68 -16.14
CA ALA A 92 -11.68 28.15 -16.52
C ALA A 92 -12.20 28.74 -17.84
N LEU A 93 -11.80 29.98 -18.16
CA LEU A 93 -12.11 30.66 -19.42
C LEU A 93 -11.10 30.35 -20.56
N GLY A 94 -10.18 29.39 -20.35
CA GLY A 94 -9.22 28.95 -21.35
C GLY A 94 -7.87 29.69 -21.34
N GLY A 95 -7.64 30.54 -20.35
CA GLY A 95 -6.34 31.18 -20.12
C GLY A 95 -5.27 30.21 -19.59
N PRO A 96 -3.98 30.52 -19.77
CA PRO A 96 -2.91 29.69 -19.22
C PRO A 96 -2.83 29.83 -17.69
N PRO A 97 -2.66 28.72 -16.93
CA PRO A 97 -2.50 28.79 -15.49
C PRO A 97 -1.16 29.43 -15.10
N LEU A 98 -1.14 30.09 -13.94
CA LEU A 98 0.11 30.51 -13.30
C LEU A 98 1.05 29.31 -13.07
N PRO A 99 2.38 29.53 -13.14
CA PRO A 99 3.36 28.49 -12.82
C PRO A 99 3.10 27.80 -11.47
N CYS A 100 2.78 28.56 -10.41
CA CYS A 100 2.45 28.01 -9.10
C CYS A 100 1.24 27.05 -9.14
N LEU A 101 0.14 27.48 -9.75
CA LEU A 101 -1.07 26.67 -9.88
C LEU A 101 -0.83 25.43 -10.76
N ARG A 102 -0.03 25.57 -11.82
CA ARG A 102 0.36 24.46 -12.68
C ARG A 102 1.17 23.40 -11.94
N VAL A 103 2.13 23.81 -11.10
CA VAL A 103 2.94 22.88 -10.30
C VAL A 103 2.09 22.16 -9.26
N ILE A 104 1.17 22.86 -8.59
CA ILE A 104 0.23 22.23 -7.65
C ILE A 104 -0.64 21.20 -8.35
N ASP A 105 -1.22 21.57 -9.50
CA ASP A 105 -2.09 20.69 -10.25
C ASP A 105 -1.36 19.45 -10.80
N GLU A 106 -0.12 19.62 -11.29
CA GLU A 106 0.73 18.49 -11.70
C GLU A 106 1.09 17.59 -10.51
N ALA A 107 1.41 18.16 -9.35
CA ALA A 107 1.68 17.38 -8.14
C ALA A 107 0.48 16.47 -7.77
N HIS A 108 -0.75 16.94 -7.97
CA HIS A 108 -1.95 16.14 -7.72
C HIS A 108 -2.23 15.09 -8.82
N ARG A 109 -1.90 15.37 -10.08
CA ARG A 109 -2.18 14.45 -11.20
C ARG A 109 -1.09 13.41 -11.39
N ARG A 110 0.17 13.82 -11.33
CA ARG A 110 1.37 13.00 -11.58
C ARG A 110 2.47 13.40 -10.60
N PRO A 111 2.35 12.96 -9.34
CA PRO A 111 3.38 13.21 -8.36
C PRO A 111 4.67 12.48 -8.73
N ASP A 112 5.82 13.14 -8.50
CA ASP A 112 7.14 12.53 -8.72
C ASP A 112 7.36 11.28 -7.85
N CYS A 113 6.61 11.15 -6.74
CA CYS A 113 6.66 9.98 -5.86
C CYS A 113 5.93 8.74 -6.41
N LEU A 114 5.23 8.84 -7.55
CA LEU A 114 4.35 7.79 -8.07
C LEU A 114 5.06 6.44 -8.21
N THR A 115 6.32 6.42 -8.67
CA THR A 115 7.10 5.18 -8.79
C THR A 115 7.27 4.49 -7.44
N GLY A 116 7.70 5.22 -6.40
CA GLY A 116 7.88 4.65 -5.06
C GLY A 116 6.55 4.26 -4.40
N VAL A 117 5.46 4.96 -4.71
CA VAL A 117 4.11 4.58 -4.26
C VAL A 117 3.69 3.25 -4.90
N ARG A 118 3.88 3.07 -6.21
CA ARG A 118 3.58 1.81 -6.92
C ARG A 118 4.33 0.62 -6.33
N GLU A 119 5.65 0.77 -6.14
CA GLU A 119 6.49 -0.28 -5.54
C GLU A 119 5.97 -0.72 -4.17
N ARG A 120 5.62 0.24 -3.30
CA ARG A 120 5.04 -0.06 -1.98
C ARG A 120 3.69 -0.76 -2.08
N LEU A 121 2.81 -0.31 -2.96
CA LEU A 121 1.50 -0.93 -3.18
C LEU A 121 1.63 -2.36 -3.70
N ASP A 122 2.58 -2.61 -4.60
CA ASP A 122 2.85 -3.95 -5.14
C ASP A 122 3.37 -4.91 -4.06
N HIS A 123 4.07 -4.38 -3.04
CA HIS A 123 4.50 -5.12 -1.86
C HIS A 123 3.46 -5.16 -0.72
N GLY A 124 2.29 -4.54 -0.90
CA GLY A 124 1.21 -4.52 0.08
C GLY A 124 1.37 -3.48 1.21
N ASP A 125 2.36 -2.60 1.13
CA ASP A 125 2.57 -1.49 2.08
C ASP A 125 1.68 -0.29 1.75
N THR A 126 0.39 -0.46 2.04
CA THR A 126 -0.61 0.62 1.81
C THR A 126 -0.35 1.81 2.72
N ASP A 127 -0.02 1.58 3.99
CA ASP A 127 0.16 2.65 4.97
C ASP A 127 1.40 3.50 4.61
N GLY A 128 2.51 2.86 4.25
CA GLY A 128 3.70 3.59 3.79
C GLY A 128 3.50 4.28 2.45
N ALA A 129 2.71 3.70 1.53
CA ALA A 129 2.34 4.36 0.28
C ALA A 129 1.52 5.63 0.53
N LEU A 130 0.52 5.57 1.42
CA LEU A 130 -0.30 6.73 1.80
C LEU A 130 0.53 7.79 2.52
N ALA A 131 1.39 7.41 3.46
CA ALA A 131 2.26 8.37 4.16
C ALA A 131 3.16 9.17 3.19
N VAL A 132 3.64 8.56 2.10
CA VAL A 132 4.41 9.26 1.06
C VAL A 132 3.53 10.25 0.29
N VAL A 133 2.29 9.89 -0.03
CA VAL A 133 1.33 10.77 -0.72
C VAL A 133 0.93 11.94 0.19
N GLU A 134 0.60 11.66 1.45
CA GLU A 134 0.21 12.67 2.45
C GLU A 134 1.38 13.61 2.77
N GLY A 135 2.61 13.12 2.84
CA GLY A 135 3.78 13.96 3.01
C GLY A 135 4.02 14.92 1.83
N LEU A 136 3.52 14.58 0.64
CA LEU A 136 3.68 15.35 -0.59
C LEU A 136 2.54 16.34 -0.83
N LEU A 137 1.30 15.87 -0.75
CA LEU A 137 0.09 16.63 -1.10
C LEU A 137 -0.62 17.19 0.13
N GLY A 138 -0.30 16.64 1.29
CA GLY A 138 -0.97 16.87 2.56
C GLY A 138 -2.05 15.83 2.85
N PRO A 139 -2.38 15.59 4.13
CA PRO A 139 -3.39 14.61 4.55
C PRO A 139 -4.82 14.96 4.12
N GLY A 140 -5.09 16.25 3.83
CA GLY A 140 -6.39 16.72 3.35
C GLY A 140 -6.52 16.76 1.82
N ALA A 141 -5.52 16.28 1.09
CA ALA A 141 -5.48 16.43 -0.36
C ALA A 141 -6.59 15.62 -1.05
N VAL A 142 -7.35 16.29 -1.91
CA VAL A 142 -8.31 15.62 -2.80
C VAL A 142 -7.58 15.15 -4.06
N LEU A 143 -7.52 13.83 -4.25
CA LEU A 143 -6.87 13.25 -5.42
C LEU A 143 -7.62 13.59 -6.71
N ARG A 144 -6.90 14.27 -7.61
CA ARG A 144 -7.41 14.59 -8.95
C ARG A 144 -7.36 13.35 -9.85
N ALA A 145 -8.14 13.38 -10.94
CA ALA A 145 -8.05 12.33 -11.95
C ALA A 145 -6.63 12.29 -12.54
N GLY A 146 -6.04 11.10 -12.59
CA GLY A 146 -4.69 10.90 -13.06
C GLY A 146 -4.05 9.62 -12.50
N PRO A 147 -2.82 9.31 -12.94
CA PRO A 147 -2.15 8.06 -12.61
C PRO A 147 -2.10 7.72 -11.12
N LEU A 148 -1.89 8.69 -10.22
CA LEU A 148 -1.87 8.40 -8.78
C LEU A 148 -3.22 7.85 -8.29
N ARG A 149 -4.32 8.52 -8.66
CA ARG A 149 -5.67 8.09 -8.28
C ARG A 149 -6.00 6.72 -8.86
N ASP A 150 -5.62 6.49 -10.12
CA ASP A 150 -5.87 5.22 -10.80
C ASP A 150 -5.12 4.06 -10.13
N GLU A 151 -3.86 4.28 -9.72
CA GLU A 151 -3.08 3.27 -8.99
C GLU A 151 -3.66 2.93 -7.61
N LEU A 152 -4.04 3.96 -6.84
CA LEU A 152 -4.64 3.75 -5.53
C LEU A 152 -6.01 3.05 -5.64
N ALA A 153 -6.82 3.40 -6.63
CA ALA A 153 -8.07 2.72 -6.92
C ALA A 153 -7.83 1.25 -7.31
N ALA A 154 -6.90 0.99 -8.22
CA ALA A 154 -6.54 -0.37 -8.63
C ALA A 154 -6.00 -1.20 -7.45
N ALA A 155 -5.19 -0.61 -6.56
CA ALA A 155 -4.70 -1.29 -5.36
C ALA A 155 -5.84 -1.63 -4.39
N ALA A 156 -6.80 -0.71 -4.20
CA ALA A 156 -8.00 -0.97 -3.39
C ALA A 156 -8.85 -2.10 -3.99
N GLU A 157 -9.07 -2.11 -5.30
CA GLU A 157 -9.77 -3.18 -6.01
C GLU A 157 -9.06 -4.53 -5.84
N ARG A 158 -7.73 -4.58 -6.03
CA ARG A 158 -6.93 -5.80 -5.80
C ARG A 158 -7.09 -6.32 -4.37
N ARG A 159 -7.06 -5.42 -3.37
CA ARG A 159 -7.24 -5.78 -1.96
C ARG A 159 -8.64 -6.33 -1.67
N ILE A 160 -9.68 -5.71 -2.23
CA ILE A 160 -11.07 -6.19 -2.10
C ILE A 160 -11.21 -7.55 -2.76
N ALA A 161 -10.74 -7.71 -4.00
CA ALA A 161 -10.79 -8.97 -4.73
C ALA A 161 -10.07 -10.10 -3.97
N HIS A 162 -8.88 -9.81 -3.42
CA HIS A 162 -8.15 -10.76 -2.59
C HIS A 162 -8.91 -11.10 -1.29
N GLY A 163 -9.51 -10.10 -0.63
CA GLY A 163 -10.35 -10.31 0.55
C GLY A 163 -11.57 -11.19 0.27
N LEU A 164 -12.28 -10.94 -0.83
CA LEU A 164 -13.38 -11.77 -1.30
C LEU A 164 -12.92 -13.20 -1.58
N TYR A 165 -11.76 -13.36 -2.22
CA TYR A 165 -11.17 -14.68 -2.48
C TYR A 165 -10.89 -15.42 -1.18
N ARG A 166 -10.24 -14.76 -0.21
CA ARG A 166 -9.93 -15.34 1.10
C ARG A 166 -11.18 -15.70 1.90
N ALA A 167 -12.28 -14.97 1.70
CA ALA A 167 -13.58 -15.26 2.30
C ALA A 167 -14.38 -16.33 1.54
N GLY A 168 -13.87 -16.84 0.40
CA GLY A 168 -14.59 -17.80 -0.45
C GLY A 168 -15.77 -17.18 -1.20
N LEU A 169 -15.79 -15.86 -1.36
CA LEU A 169 -16.87 -15.09 -1.99
C LEU A 169 -16.62 -14.80 -3.48
N THR A 170 -15.56 -15.36 -4.07
CA THR A 170 -15.25 -15.23 -5.50
C THR A 170 -15.84 -16.40 -6.29
N GLY A 171 -17.11 -16.28 -6.70
CA GLY A 171 -17.76 -17.25 -7.59
C GLY A 171 -19.16 -16.79 -8.01
N PRO A 172 -19.63 -17.13 -9.23
CA PRO A 172 -20.99 -16.83 -9.65
C PRO A 172 -21.96 -17.77 -8.89
N GLY A 173 -22.58 -17.24 -7.85
CA GLY A 173 -23.60 -17.93 -7.07
C GLY A 173 -23.05 -18.54 -5.79
N GLY A 174 -23.42 -17.91 -4.66
CA GLY A 174 -23.28 -18.52 -3.36
C GLY A 174 -24.10 -19.80 -3.29
N SER A 175 -23.47 -20.96 -3.49
CA SER A 175 -23.89 -22.12 -2.73
C SER A 175 -23.22 -21.96 -1.37
N ALA A 176 -24.02 -21.69 -0.35
CA ALA A 176 -23.60 -21.93 1.02
C ALA A 176 -22.83 -23.26 1.04
N SER A 177 -21.55 -23.20 1.36
CA SER A 177 -20.79 -24.39 1.73
C SER A 177 -21.37 -24.85 3.07
N THR A 178 -22.55 -25.47 3.01
CA THR A 178 -22.89 -26.51 3.96
C THR A 178 -21.75 -27.49 3.82
N THR A 179 -20.88 -27.49 4.82
CA THR A 179 -20.05 -28.61 5.23
C THR A 179 -20.97 -29.83 5.37
N ARG A 180 -21.33 -30.43 4.22
CA ARG A 180 -21.93 -31.75 4.16
C ARG A 180 -20.80 -32.70 4.50
N SER A 181 -20.69 -32.96 5.80
CA SER A 181 -20.04 -34.12 6.36
C SER A 181 -20.52 -35.33 5.58
N ARG A 182 -19.72 -35.79 4.61
CA ARG A 182 -19.95 -37.06 3.93
C ARG A 182 -19.53 -38.15 4.91
N HIS A 183 -20.42 -38.45 5.86
CA HIS A 183 -20.45 -39.76 6.48
C HIS A 183 -20.86 -40.75 5.40
N ALA A 184 -19.86 -41.33 4.73
CA ALA A 184 -20.04 -42.54 3.98
C ALA A 184 -20.26 -43.68 4.98
N ASP A 185 -21.53 -43.93 5.29
CA ASP A 185 -21.98 -45.22 5.77
C ASP A 185 -21.66 -46.27 4.70
N ARG A 186 -20.64 -47.08 4.96
CA ARG A 186 -20.48 -48.39 4.34
C ARG A 186 -20.29 -49.43 5.43
N SER A 187 -21.39 -49.68 6.13
CA SER A 187 -21.64 -50.93 6.83
C SER A 187 -21.70 -52.09 5.84
N ARG A 188 -20.57 -52.74 5.52
CA ARG A 188 -20.51 -54.14 5.05
C ARG A 188 -19.22 -54.83 5.51
N ARG A 189 -19.31 -55.47 6.69
CA ARG A 189 -18.61 -56.74 7.02
C ARG A 189 -19.69 -57.85 6.98
N PRO A 190 -19.39 -59.17 6.96
CA PRO A 190 -18.14 -59.89 7.27
C PRO A 190 -17.76 -60.93 6.17
N THR A 191 -16.70 -61.74 6.16
CA THR A 191 -16.10 -62.74 7.09
C THR A 191 -14.72 -63.14 6.49
N ARG A 192 -13.58 -63.18 7.19
CA ARG A 192 -12.99 -64.19 8.10
C ARG A 192 -12.62 -65.55 7.46
N SER A 193 -11.31 -65.81 7.27
CA SER A 193 -10.56 -67.09 7.43
C SER A 193 -9.19 -66.97 6.70
N GLN A 194 -8.04 -66.80 7.39
CA GLN A 194 -7.01 -67.83 7.72
C GLN A 194 -6.46 -68.57 6.47
N ALA A 195 -5.16 -68.80 6.25
CA ALA A 195 -3.98 -69.00 7.11
C ALA A 195 -2.68 -68.70 6.31
N ARG A 196 -1.66 -68.03 6.88
CA ARG A 196 -0.36 -68.58 7.35
C ARG A 196 0.39 -69.57 6.43
N THR A 197 1.63 -69.18 6.08
CA THR A 197 2.94 -69.89 6.21
C THR A 197 3.79 -69.75 4.93
N VAL A 198 4.83 -68.89 4.92
CA VAL A 198 6.30 -69.17 5.03
C VAL A 198 6.85 -70.16 3.99
N ALA A 199 7.78 -69.69 3.14
CA ALA A 199 9.15 -70.22 2.90
C ALA A 199 9.67 -69.98 1.46
N PHE A 200 10.86 -69.36 1.39
CA PHE A 200 12.07 -69.66 0.58
C PHE A 200 11.90 -70.18 -0.87
N PHE A 201 12.56 -69.66 -1.91
CA PHE A 201 13.94 -69.17 -2.11
C PHE A 201 13.95 -68.01 -3.11
#